data_AF-A0A2M7L1F4-F1
#
_entry.id   AF-A0A2M7L1F4-F1
#
_cell.length_a   1.000
_cell.length_b   1.000
_cell.length_c   1.000
_cell.angle_alpha   90.00
_cell.angle_beta   90.00
_cell.angle_gamma   90.00
#
_symmetry.space_group_name_H-M   'P 1'
#
loop_
_entity.id
_entity.type
_entity.pdbx_description
1 polymer ?
#
loop_
_entity_poly.entity_id
_entity_poly.type
_entity_poly.pdbx_seq_one_letter_code
_entity_poly.pdbx_strand_id
1 'polypeptide(L)'
;MNRHARTTVHTGVTVLVACTLAHSQPPPTPPTWKQAEDVAYSGQFATAVELLAGRLAEVPGDLKAWADLFLAIRGAAASAQRDQMLTFLARWAEEPHGSMGYAVLGYAQLMAGSEAAARAALKTALDAEVRTSGPALYLKAILHERAGEADAARDTWRAFLTLSDEGPLADAVRQGWVVVNDWKAIGPGFGFTYPTLSPDGRLFLCSAWKKDGVHLVLFDPATGKERILVRAEEGQQLHRPIWSADGRELFYERVIPQKGEWPLRTIMRAPLRDNA
;
A
#
# COMPACT_ATOMS: atom_id res chain seq x y z
N MET A 1 43.73 53.80 -40.60
CA MET A 1 44.05 52.46 -41.12
C MET A 1 42.78 51.83 -41.67
N ASN A 2 42.66 51.82 -43.00
CA ASN A 2 41.56 51.21 -43.75
C ASN A 2 41.75 49.69 -43.83
N ARG A 3 40.69 48.91 -43.62
CA ARG A 3 40.51 47.60 -44.28
C ARG A 3 39.04 47.41 -44.69
N HIS A 4 38.85 47.25 -45.99
CA HIS A 4 37.65 46.74 -46.63
C HIS A 4 37.63 45.21 -46.61
N ALA A 5 36.43 44.63 -46.50
CA ALA A 5 36.08 43.32 -47.06
C ALA A 5 34.58 43.38 -47.43
N ARG A 6 34.28 43.64 -48.72
CA ARG A 6 33.80 42.68 -49.73
C ARG A 6 32.39 42.12 -49.46
N THR A 7 31.43 42.76 -50.11
CA THR A 7 30.10 42.25 -50.43
C THR A 7 30.20 41.26 -51.59
N THR A 8 29.58 40.08 -51.46
CA THR A 8 29.29 39.19 -52.58
C THR A 8 27.78 39.02 -52.63
N VAL A 9 27.18 39.41 -53.75
CA VAL A 9 25.78 39.17 -54.07
C VAL A 9 25.73 37.93 -54.95
N HIS A 10 25.00 36.89 -54.51
CA HIS A 10 24.48 35.88 -55.41
C HIS A 10 22.98 35.67 -55.16
N THR A 11 22.27 35.79 -56.27
CA THR A 11 20.88 35.44 -56.56
C THR A 11 20.37 34.21 -55.80
N GLY A 12 19.21 34.34 -55.14
CA GLY A 12 18.51 33.22 -54.52
C GLY A 12 17.02 33.54 -54.40
N VAL A 13 16.21 32.67 -54.98
CA VAL A 13 14.74 32.66 -54.97
C VAL A 13 14.19 32.81 -53.55
N THR A 14 13.28 33.77 -53.34
CA THR A 14 12.49 33.86 -52.09
C THR A 14 11.41 32.80 -52.11
N VAL A 15 11.66 31.65 -51.47
CA VAL A 15 10.59 30.71 -51.09
C VAL A 15 10.00 31.21 -49.77
N LEU A 16 8.75 31.68 -49.83
CA LEU A 16 7.93 31.95 -48.65
C LEU A 16 7.50 30.60 -48.06
N VAL A 17 8.32 30.04 -47.17
CA VAL A 17 7.90 28.93 -46.30
C VAL A 17 7.00 29.54 -45.25
N ALA A 18 5.68 29.38 -45.40
CA ALA A 18 4.76 29.54 -44.29
C ALA A 18 5.06 28.40 -43.31
N CYS A 19 5.90 28.66 -42.31
CA CYS A 19 5.95 27.84 -41.11
C CYS A 19 4.60 28.00 -40.40
N THR A 20 3.68 27.08 -40.67
CA THR A 20 2.58 26.79 -39.76
C THR A 20 3.23 26.39 -38.44
N LEU A 21 3.31 27.33 -37.49
CA LEU A 21 3.56 27.02 -36.09
C LEU A 21 2.40 26.12 -35.67
N ALA A 22 2.60 24.81 -35.79
CA ALA A 22 1.77 23.82 -35.14
C ALA A 22 1.74 24.26 -33.67
N HIS A 23 0.58 24.77 -33.24
CA HIS A 23 0.34 25.01 -31.84
C HIS A 23 0.43 23.62 -31.22
N SER A 24 1.60 23.30 -30.66
CA SER A 24 1.74 22.13 -29.81
C SER A 24 0.67 22.29 -28.75
N GLN A 25 -0.31 21.38 -28.79
CA GLN A 25 -1.26 21.24 -27.70
C GLN A 25 -0.42 21.18 -26.43
N PRO A 26 -0.73 21.98 -25.39
CA PRO A 26 -0.05 21.83 -24.11
C PRO A 26 -0.09 20.35 -23.73
N PRO A 27 0.98 19.79 -23.15
CA PRO A 27 0.97 18.39 -22.75
C PRO A 27 -0.29 18.13 -21.91
N PRO A 28 -0.99 17.02 -22.15
CA PRO A 28 -2.21 16.71 -21.40
C PRO A 28 -1.90 16.81 -19.91
N THR A 29 -2.79 17.45 -19.14
CA THR A 29 -2.61 17.49 -17.69
C THR A 29 -2.52 16.07 -17.17
N PRO A 30 -1.51 15.77 -16.35
CA PRO A 30 -1.34 14.43 -15.82
C PRO A 30 -2.60 14.00 -15.09
N PRO A 31 -2.90 12.69 -15.13
CA PRO A 31 -4.10 12.19 -14.52
C PRO A 31 -4.12 12.52 -13.03
N THR A 32 -5.26 12.99 -12.56
CA THR A 32 -5.45 13.25 -11.13
C THR A 32 -5.53 11.93 -10.38
N TRP A 33 -5.12 11.92 -9.10
CA TRP A 33 -5.30 10.75 -8.22
C TRP A 33 -6.75 10.23 -8.23
N LYS A 34 -7.73 11.14 -8.36
CA LYS A 34 -9.15 10.81 -8.43
C LYS A 34 -9.48 9.98 -9.67
N GLN A 35 -8.84 10.25 -10.80
CA GLN A 35 -9.04 9.46 -12.02
C GLN A 35 -8.52 8.03 -11.85
N ALA A 36 -7.35 7.85 -11.25
CA ALA A 36 -6.83 6.51 -10.97
C ALA A 36 -7.74 5.73 -10.01
N GLU A 37 -8.28 6.40 -9.00
CA GLU A 37 -9.23 5.82 -8.04
C GLU A 37 -10.57 5.43 -8.72
N ASP A 38 -11.17 6.32 -9.51
CA ASP A 38 -12.39 6.03 -10.27
C ASP A 38 -12.19 4.82 -11.21
N VAL A 39 -11.02 4.75 -11.87
CA VAL A 39 -10.63 3.63 -12.74
C VAL A 39 -10.48 2.33 -11.93
N ALA A 40 -9.84 2.38 -10.76
CA ALA A 40 -9.70 1.22 -9.88
C ALA A 40 -11.07 0.72 -9.37
N TYR A 41 -11.99 1.61 -8.99
CA TYR A 41 -13.35 1.24 -8.57
C TYR A 41 -14.19 0.62 -9.71
N SER A 42 -13.89 0.97 -10.96
CA SER A 42 -14.49 0.32 -12.13
C SER A 42 -13.93 -1.09 -12.42
N GLY A 43 -12.96 -1.56 -11.63
CA GLY A 43 -12.30 -2.86 -11.79
C GLY A 43 -11.18 -2.87 -12.83
N GLN A 44 -10.80 -1.72 -13.41
CA GLN A 44 -9.73 -1.59 -14.41
C GLN A 44 -8.36 -1.38 -13.75
N PHE A 45 -7.94 -2.33 -12.92
CA PHE A 45 -6.76 -2.20 -12.08
C PHE A 45 -5.46 -2.00 -12.85
N ALA A 46 -5.26 -2.62 -14.02
CA ALA A 46 -4.05 -2.40 -14.82
C ALA A 46 -3.95 -0.94 -15.31
N THR A 47 -5.07 -0.37 -15.78
CA THR A 47 -5.13 1.05 -16.17
C THR A 47 -4.85 1.96 -14.96
N ALA A 48 -5.40 1.64 -13.78
CA ALA A 48 -5.10 2.40 -12.57
C ALA A 48 -3.61 2.36 -12.21
N VAL A 49 -2.96 1.19 -12.34
CA VAL A 49 -1.50 1.02 -12.16
C VAL A 49 -0.73 1.92 -13.13
N GLU A 50 -1.10 1.98 -14.41
CA GLU A 50 -0.44 2.83 -15.40
C GLU A 50 -0.54 4.32 -15.04
N LEU A 51 -1.73 4.80 -14.66
CA LEU A 51 -1.95 6.19 -14.25
C LEU A 51 -1.13 6.56 -13.00
N LEU A 52 -1.10 5.69 -12.00
CA LEU A 52 -0.37 5.91 -10.75
C LEU A 52 1.15 5.85 -10.93
N ALA A 53 1.63 4.93 -11.76
CA ALA A 53 3.05 4.85 -12.12
C ALA A 53 3.51 6.11 -12.88
N GLY A 54 2.69 6.61 -13.82
CA GLY A 54 2.94 7.89 -14.49
C GLY A 54 3.00 9.06 -13.51
N ARG A 55 2.07 9.12 -12.54
CA ARG A 55 2.08 10.15 -11.49
C ARG A 55 3.35 10.10 -10.63
N LEU A 56 3.81 8.92 -10.26
CA LEU A 56 5.03 8.74 -9.46
C LEU A 56 6.30 9.06 -10.26
N ALA A 57 6.30 8.88 -11.58
CA ALA A 57 7.40 9.35 -12.42
C ALA A 57 7.54 10.89 -12.37
N GLU A 58 6.42 11.62 -12.27
CA GLU A 58 6.42 13.08 -12.16
C GLU A 58 6.68 13.57 -10.73
N VAL A 59 6.10 12.90 -9.74
CA VAL A 59 6.18 13.27 -8.32
C VAL A 59 6.57 12.03 -7.49
N PRO A 60 7.86 11.65 -7.47
CA PRO A 60 8.31 10.42 -6.79
C PRO A 60 8.00 10.37 -5.29
N GLY A 61 7.85 11.55 -4.65
CA GLY A 61 7.49 11.70 -3.24
C GLY A 61 5.98 11.67 -2.94
N ASP A 62 5.11 11.39 -3.92
CA ASP A 62 3.65 11.33 -3.70
C ASP A 62 3.27 10.03 -2.96
N LEU A 63 3.33 10.07 -1.63
CA LEU A 63 3.06 8.93 -0.75
C LEU A 63 1.64 8.37 -0.88
N LYS A 64 0.67 9.19 -1.30
CA LYS A 64 -0.70 8.71 -1.56
C LYS A 64 -0.73 7.88 -2.84
N ALA A 65 -0.12 8.39 -3.92
CA ALA A 65 -0.02 7.65 -5.18
C ALA A 65 0.69 6.30 -5.00
N TRP A 66 1.67 6.23 -4.10
CA TRP A 66 2.31 4.98 -3.67
C TRP A 66 1.35 3.98 -3.05
N ALA A 67 0.57 4.40 -2.05
CA ALA A 67 -0.38 3.54 -1.37
C ALA A 67 -1.46 3.00 -2.33
N ASP A 68 -1.99 3.89 -3.17
CA ASP A 68 -2.99 3.54 -4.18
C ASP A 68 -2.41 2.59 -5.24
N LEU A 69 -1.14 2.78 -5.64
CA LEU A 69 -0.46 1.91 -6.59
C LEU A 69 -0.35 0.49 -6.06
N PHE A 70 0.07 0.33 -4.80
CA PHE A 70 0.13 -0.99 -4.17
C PHE A 70 -1.24 -1.67 -4.07
N LEU A 71 -2.31 -0.91 -3.81
CA LEU A 71 -3.67 -1.43 -3.79
C LEU A 71 -4.13 -1.86 -5.20
N ALA A 72 -3.88 -1.04 -6.22
CA ALA A 72 -4.20 -1.35 -7.61
C ALA A 72 -3.44 -2.59 -8.10
N ILE A 73 -2.16 -2.73 -7.74
CA ILE A 73 -1.36 -3.92 -8.05
C ILE A 73 -1.99 -5.19 -7.46
N ARG A 74 -2.46 -5.15 -6.21
CA ARG A 74 -3.14 -6.30 -5.59
C ARG A 74 -4.43 -6.66 -6.35
N GLY A 75 -5.24 -5.66 -6.69
CA GLY A 75 -6.46 -5.85 -7.47
C GLY A 75 -6.17 -6.49 -8.84
N ALA A 76 -5.18 -5.97 -9.56
CA ALA A 76 -4.76 -6.49 -10.85
C ALA A 76 -4.21 -7.92 -10.73
N ALA A 77 -3.36 -8.21 -9.74
CA ALA A 77 -2.77 -9.52 -9.53
C ALA A 77 -3.79 -10.62 -9.23
N ALA A 78 -4.91 -10.27 -8.59
CA ALA A 78 -6.02 -11.18 -8.31
C ALA A 78 -7.04 -11.30 -9.47
N SER A 79 -6.80 -10.62 -10.60
CA SER A 79 -7.72 -10.54 -11.73
C SER A 79 -7.11 -11.10 -13.02
N ALA A 80 -7.90 -11.15 -14.10
CA ALA A 80 -7.41 -11.49 -15.44
C ALA A 80 -6.41 -10.45 -16.02
N GLN A 81 -6.26 -9.28 -15.39
CA GLN A 81 -5.36 -8.21 -15.83
C GLN A 81 -3.92 -8.37 -15.33
N ARG A 82 -3.62 -9.45 -14.59
CA ARG A 82 -2.30 -9.72 -14.00
C ARG A 82 -1.16 -9.61 -15.02
N ASP A 83 -1.28 -10.28 -16.16
CA ASP A 83 -0.18 -10.37 -17.13
C ASP A 83 0.03 -9.04 -17.88
N GLN A 84 -1.05 -8.29 -18.12
CA GLN A 84 -0.99 -6.93 -18.68
C GLN A 84 -0.24 -5.99 -17.72
N MET A 85 -0.60 -5.98 -16.44
CA MET A 85 0.06 -5.19 -15.41
C MET A 85 1.55 -5.52 -15.30
N LEU A 86 1.91 -6.81 -15.25
CA LEU A 86 3.33 -7.22 -15.15
C LEU A 86 4.14 -6.79 -16.38
N THR A 87 3.56 -6.88 -17.58
CA THR A 87 4.21 -6.44 -18.83
C THR A 87 4.42 -4.93 -18.84
N PHE A 88 3.47 -4.15 -18.34
CA PHE A 88 3.64 -2.71 -18.17
C PHE A 88 4.75 -2.40 -17.15
N LEU A 89 4.67 -2.96 -15.94
CA LEU A 89 5.63 -2.68 -14.87
C LEU A 89 7.05 -3.12 -15.21
N ALA A 90 7.23 -4.17 -16.01
CA ALA A 90 8.55 -4.59 -16.49
C ALA A 90 9.18 -3.51 -17.38
N ARG A 91 8.43 -3.00 -18.37
CA ARG A 91 8.89 -1.91 -19.23
C ARG A 91 9.11 -0.62 -18.45
N TRP A 92 8.18 -0.29 -17.56
CA TRP A 92 8.30 0.87 -16.69
C TRP A 92 9.54 0.75 -15.78
N ALA A 93 9.87 -0.42 -15.24
CA ALA A 93 11.07 -0.58 -14.42
C ALA A 93 12.40 -0.34 -15.17
N GLU A 94 12.43 -0.53 -16.49
CA GLU A 94 13.61 -0.31 -17.35
C GLU A 94 13.82 1.16 -17.75
N GLU A 95 12.78 1.98 -17.66
CA GLU A 95 12.87 3.44 -17.81
C GLU A 95 13.72 4.07 -16.68
N PRO A 96 14.10 5.38 -16.75
CA PRO A 96 14.95 6.03 -15.74
C PRO A 96 14.32 6.18 -14.34
N HIS A 97 13.39 5.30 -13.96
CA HIS A 97 12.80 5.17 -12.63
C HIS A 97 13.67 4.31 -11.69
N GLY A 98 14.66 3.59 -12.23
CA GLY A 98 15.74 2.95 -11.46
C GLY A 98 15.25 2.00 -10.35
N SER A 99 15.84 2.13 -9.17
CA SER A 99 15.52 1.36 -7.96
C SER A 99 14.03 1.31 -7.63
N MET A 100 13.33 2.43 -7.82
CA MET A 100 11.90 2.56 -7.60
C MET A 100 11.09 1.61 -8.49
N GLY A 101 11.35 1.65 -9.80
CA GLY A 101 10.64 0.84 -10.79
C GLY A 101 10.76 -0.65 -10.51
N TYR A 102 11.98 -1.11 -10.23
CA TYR A 102 12.24 -2.51 -9.90
C TYR A 102 11.63 -2.95 -8.56
N ALA A 103 11.56 -2.07 -7.56
CA ALA A 103 10.86 -2.38 -6.31
C ALA A 103 9.35 -2.58 -6.52
N VAL A 104 8.71 -1.74 -7.34
CA VAL A 104 7.28 -1.90 -7.69
C VAL A 104 7.04 -3.19 -8.47
N LEU A 105 7.88 -3.47 -9.48
CA LEU A 105 7.81 -4.71 -10.23
C LEU A 105 7.97 -5.92 -9.32
N GLY A 106 8.95 -5.89 -8.40
CA GLY A 106 9.17 -6.97 -7.46
C GLY A 106 7.97 -7.20 -6.53
N TYR A 107 7.33 -6.12 -6.08
CA TYR A 107 6.08 -6.21 -5.32
C TYR A 107 4.94 -6.83 -6.14
N ALA A 108 4.76 -6.41 -7.40
CA ALA A 108 3.75 -6.97 -8.28
C ALA A 108 3.97 -8.46 -8.59
N GLN A 109 5.22 -8.87 -8.80
CA GLN A 109 5.60 -10.27 -8.97
C GLN A 109 5.28 -11.09 -7.72
N LEU A 110 5.53 -10.52 -6.53
CA LEU A 110 5.20 -11.17 -5.27
C LEU A 110 3.69 -11.38 -5.12
N MET A 111 2.88 -10.37 -5.43
CA MET A 111 1.41 -10.47 -5.40
C MET A 111 0.87 -11.45 -6.45
N ALA A 112 1.55 -11.57 -7.59
CA ALA A 112 1.26 -12.56 -8.62
C ALA A 112 1.70 -14.00 -8.24
N GLY A 113 2.34 -14.20 -7.08
CA GLY A 113 2.78 -15.50 -6.58
C GLY A 113 4.17 -15.93 -7.02
N SER A 114 4.93 -15.06 -7.70
CA SER A 114 6.29 -15.36 -8.19
C SER A 114 7.36 -14.78 -7.26
N GLU A 115 7.65 -15.48 -6.16
CA GLU A 115 8.63 -15.02 -5.18
C GLU A 115 10.05 -14.94 -5.75
N ALA A 116 10.43 -15.88 -6.64
CA ALA A 116 11.74 -15.86 -7.30
C ALA A 116 11.92 -14.60 -8.16
N ALA A 117 10.90 -14.22 -8.93
CA ALA A 117 10.94 -12.99 -9.73
C ALA A 117 10.94 -11.74 -8.85
N ALA A 118 10.19 -11.75 -7.73
CA ALA A 118 10.21 -10.67 -6.75
C ALA A 118 11.61 -10.44 -6.16
N ARG A 119 12.31 -11.50 -5.79
CA ARG A 119 13.69 -11.44 -5.28
C ARG A 119 14.68 -10.94 -6.33
N ALA A 120 14.53 -11.38 -7.58
CA ALA A 120 15.37 -10.91 -8.69
C ALA A 120 15.19 -9.40 -8.92
N ALA A 121 13.93 -8.92 -8.97
CA ALA A 121 13.64 -7.51 -9.12
C ALA A 121 14.14 -6.68 -7.92
N LEU A 122 13.98 -7.17 -6.68
CA LEU A 122 14.54 -6.52 -5.51
C LEU A 122 16.07 -6.39 -5.61
N LYS A 123 16.77 -7.44 -6.04
CA LYS A 123 18.22 -7.38 -6.22
C LYS A 123 18.60 -6.26 -7.20
N THR A 124 17.94 -6.20 -8.35
CA THR A 124 18.16 -5.12 -9.33
C THR A 124 17.87 -3.74 -8.72
N ALA A 125 16.80 -3.61 -7.93
CA ALA A 125 16.46 -2.36 -7.25
C ALA A 125 17.58 -1.91 -6.29
N LEU A 126 18.11 -2.84 -5.48
CA LEU A 126 19.19 -2.58 -4.53
C LEU A 126 20.53 -2.28 -5.22
N ASP A 127 20.80 -2.91 -6.37
CA ASP A 127 22.02 -2.67 -7.14
C ASP A 127 22.00 -1.31 -7.89
N ALA A 128 20.81 -0.79 -8.22
CA ALA A 128 20.64 0.43 -8.99
C ALA A 128 20.90 1.73 -8.20
N GLU A 129 20.89 1.70 -6.86
CA GLU A 129 21.13 2.89 -6.03
C GLU A 129 22.11 2.64 -4.88
N VAL A 130 23.01 3.61 -4.65
CA VAL A 130 23.91 3.60 -3.48
C VAL A 130 23.14 3.78 -2.16
N ARG A 131 21.92 4.35 -2.21
CA ARG A 131 21.01 4.46 -1.08
C ARG A 131 19.75 3.66 -1.35
N THR A 132 19.40 2.76 -0.45
CA THR A 132 18.16 1.97 -0.51
C THR A 132 16.93 2.88 -0.57
N SER A 133 16.08 2.74 -1.58
CA SER A 133 14.80 3.45 -1.65
C SER A 133 13.78 2.87 -0.67
N GLY A 134 12.83 3.69 -0.23
CA GLY A 134 11.71 3.27 0.65
C GLY A 134 10.93 2.07 0.07
N PRO A 135 10.52 2.10 -1.21
CA PRO A 135 9.88 0.96 -1.86
C PRO A 135 10.72 -0.33 -1.86
N ALA A 136 12.04 -0.23 -2.06
CA ALA A 136 12.91 -1.40 -2.02
C ALA A 136 13.00 -2.00 -0.61
N LEU A 137 13.13 -1.14 0.42
CA LEU A 137 13.09 -1.58 1.83
C LEU A 137 11.74 -2.21 2.18
N TYR A 138 10.64 -1.64 1.71
CA TYR A 138 9.30 -2.18 1.91
C TYR A 138 9.15 -3.59 1.31
N LEU A 139 9.56 -3.78 0.04
CA LEU A 139 9.56 -5.10 -0.60
C LEU A 139 10.48 -6.09 0.12
N LYS A 140 11.68 -5.65 0.51
CA LYS A 140 12.66 -6.47 1.23
C LYS A 140 12.12 -6.96 2.56
N ALA A 141 11.45 -6.11 3.32
CA ALA A 141 10.88 -6.48 4.61
C ALA A 141 9.80 -7.56 4.45
N ILE A 142 8.89 -7.43 3.48
CA ILE A 142 7.88 -8.47 3.17
C ILE A 142 8.55 -9.79 2.79
N LEU A 143 9.61 -9.76 1.99
CA LEU A 143 10.34 -10.98 1.59
C LEU A 143 11.06 -11.66 2.76
N HIS A 144 11.56 -10.89 3.74
CA HIS A 144 12.09 -11.44 4.99
C HIS A 144 10.98 -12.09 5.82
N GLU A 145 9.81 -11.46 5.95
CA GLU A 145 8.67 -12.03 6.68
C GLU A 145 8.22 -13.37 6.08
N ARG A 146 8.06 -13.43 4.76
CA ARG A 146 7.66 -14.66 4.07
C ARG A 146 8.68 -15.79 4.18
N ALA A 147 9.96 -15.44 4.32
CA ALA A 147 11.03 -16.39 4.59
C ALA A 147 11.09 -16.86 6.06
N GLY A 148 10.28 -16.28 6.95
CA GLY A 148 10.32 -16.55 8.39
C GLY A 148 11.50 -15.85 9.11
N GLU A 149 12.16 -14.89 8.45
CA GLU A 149 13.33 -14.18 8.96
C GLU A 149 12.91 -12.96 9.80
N ALA A 150 12.23 -13.21 10.92
CA ALA A 150 11.52 -12.19 11.70
C ALA A 150 12.40 -11.01 12.16
N ASP A 151 13.64 -11.25 12.58
CA ASP A 151 14.54 -10.18 13.02
C ASP A 151 14.99 -9.31 11.85
N ALA A 152 15.34 -9.92 10.71
CA ALA A 152 15.72 -9.20 9.50
C ALA A 152 14.55 -8.38 8.93
N ALA A 153 13.33 -8.91 8.99
CA ALA A 153 12.12 -8.18 8.66
C ALA A 153 11.94 -6.96 9.55
N ARG A 154 12.03 -7.14 10.88
CA ARG A 154 11.89 -6.06 11.86
C ARG A 154 12.92 -4.94 11.64
N ASP A 155 14.17 -5.30 11.42
CA ASP A 155 15.23 -4.32 11.18
C ASP A 155 15.03 -3.59 9.85
N THR A 156 14.55 -4.30 8.82
CA THR A 156 14.22 -3.68 7.53
C THR A 156 13.01 -2.74 7.65
N TRP A 157 11.98 -3.09 8.43
CA TRP A 157 10.84 -2.20 8.70
C TRP A 157 11.26 -0.93 9.44
N ARG A 158 12.18 -1.02 10.41
CA ARG A 158 12.75 0.16 11.08
C ARG A 158 13.53 1.03 10.11
N ALA A 159 14.33 0.43 9.23
CA ALA A 159 15.03 1.17 8.19
C ALA A 159 14.05 1.88 7.24
N PHE A 160 12.98 1.20 6.83
CA PHE A 160 11.90 1.78 6.03
C PHE A 160 11.26 2.99 6.74
N LEU A 161 10.84 2.83 8.01
CA LEU A 161 10.22 3.91 8.78
C LEU A 161 11.16 5.10 9.07
N THR A 162 12.47 4.88 9.05
CA THR A 162 13.47 5.95 9.18
C THR A 162 13.56 6.78 7.89
N LEU A 163 13.30 6.16 6.73
CA LEU A 163 13.35 6.81 5.42
C LEU A 163 11.98 7.35 4.97
N SER A 164 10.90 6.73 5.42
CA SER A 164 9.51 7.06 5.09
C SER A 164 8.74 7.20 6.41
N ASP A 165 8.89 8.35 7.04
CA ASP A 165 8.27 8.67 8.33
C ASP A 165 6.83 9.18 8.20
N GLU A 166 6.35 9.49 7.00
CA GLU A 166 4.98 9.93 6.78
C GLU A 166 4.28 9.12 5.69
N GLY A 167 2.95 9.25 5.66
CA GLY A 167 2.10 8.72 4.61
C GLY A 167 1.50 7.34 4.89
N PRO A 168 0.55 6.90 4.03
CA PRO A 168 -0.32 5.77 4.35
C PRO A 168 0.42 4.43 4.49
N LEU A 169 1.55 4.24 3.81
CA LEU A 169 2.38 3.05 3.96
C LEU A 169 3.14 3.03 5.27
N ALA A 170 3.71 4.15 5.70
CA ALA A 170 4.36 4.28 6.99
C ALA A 170 3.36 4.06 8.12
N ASP A 171 2.16 4.64 7.99
CA ASP A 171 1.07 4.44 8.92
C ASP A 171 0.60 2.98 8.96
N ALA A 172 0.49 2.32 7.81
CA ALA A 172 0.17 0.89 7.74
C ALA A 172 1.24 0.03 8.43
N VAL A 173 2.54 0.33 8.24
CA VAL A 173 3.62 -0.39 8.92
C VAL A 173 3.54 -0.18 10.43
N ARG A 174 3.35 1.07 10.89
CA ARG A 174 3.22 1.40 12.33
C ARG A 174 2.03 0.74 12.99
N GLN A 175 0.92 0.65 12.28
CA GLN A 175 -0.30 0.00 12.77
C GLN A 175 -0.22 -1.53 12.68
N GLY A 176 0.87 -2.10 12.13
CA GLY A 176 1.05 -3.54 11.94
C GLY A 176 0.25 -4.12 10.78
N TRP A 177 -0.32 -3.30 9.90
CA TRP A 177 -1.20 -3.70 8.81
C TRP A 177 -0.44 -4.28 7.61
N VAL A 178 0.85 -3.99 7.50
CA VAL A 178 1.69 -4.55 6.44
C VAL A 178 2.00 -6.04 6.69
N VAL A 179 1.87 -6.49 7.94
CA VAL A 179 2.24 -7.83 8.41
C VAL A 179 1.11 -8.85 8.19
N VAL A 180 -0.16 -8.46 8.01
CA VAL A 180 -1.27 -9.42 8.15
C VAL A 180 -2.47 -9.18 7.24
N ASN A 181 -2.26 -9.16 5.92
CA ASN A 181 -3.39 -9.30 4.99
C ASN A 181 -3.70 -10.75 4.60
N ASP A 182 -2.91 -11.72 5.06
CA ASP A 182 -3.39 -13.09 5.17
C ASP A 182 -4.09 -13.24 6.52
N TRP A 183 -5.34 -12.80 6.59
CA TRP A 183 -6.18 -12.98 7.78
C TRP A 183 -6.30 -14.46 8.20
N LYS A 184 -5.96 -15.40 7.30
CA LYS A 184 -5.82 -16.83 7.61
C LYS A 184 -4.64 -17.12 8.55
N ALA A 185 -3.64 -16.23 8.61
CA ALA A 185 -2.50 -16.33 9.51
C ALA A 185 -2.84 -15.99 10.97
N ILE A 186 -3.91 -15.22 11.21
CA ILE A 186 -4.43 -14.90 12.57
C ILE A 186 -5.27 -16.07 13.13
N GLY A 187 -5.37 -17.19 12.41
CA GLY A 187 -5.94 -18.43 12.91
C GLY A 187 -6.85 -19.13 11.90
N PRO A 188 -7.05 -20.45 12.06
CA PRO A 188 -7.87 -21.27 11.17
C PRO A 188 -9.35 -21.01 11.46
N GLY A 189 -9.93 -19.94 10.90
CA GLY A 189 -11.37 -19.73 10.97
C GLY A 189 -11.82 -18.34 10.55
N PHE A 190 -12.69 -18.28 9.55
CA PHE A 190 -13.51 -17.10 9.28
C PHE A 190 -14.24 -16.72 10.59
N GLY A 191 -13.93 -15.54 11.14
CA GLY A 191 -14.57 -15.11 12.37
C GLY A 191 -14.01 -13.80 12.92
N PHE A 192 -12.73 -13.50 12.69
CA PHE A 192 -12.13 -12.26 13.15
C PHE A 192 -12.40 -11.10 12.19
N THR A 193 -12.82 -9.97 12.74
CA THR A 193 -12.93 -8.67 12.07
C THR A 193 -12.32 -7.60 12.97
N TYR A 194 -11.90 -6.47 12.36
CA TYR A 194 -11.36 -5.31 13.07
C TYR A 194 -10.20 -5.63 14.04
N PRO A 195 -9.12 -6.29 13.58
CA PRO A 195 -7.98 -6.56 14.45
C PRO A 195 -7.29 -5.24 14.85
N THR A 196 -6.86 -5.17 16.11
CA THR A 196 -6.01 -4.10 16.62
C THR A 196 -4.91 -4.70 17.49
N LEU A 197 -3.67 -4.27 17.28
CA LEU A 197 -2.51 -4.76 18.02
C LEU A 197 -2.44 -4.07 19.39
N SER A 198 -2.12 -4.83 20.44
CA SER A 198 -1.87 -4.28 21.77
C SER A 198 -0.67 -3.32 21.74
N PRO A 199 -0.61 -2.32 22.65
CA PRO A 199 0.47 -1.34 22.64
C PRO A 199 1.89 -1.93 22.80
N ASP A 200 2.00 -3.10 23.43
CA ASP A 200 3.25 -3.85 23.57
C ASP A 200 3.59 -4.75 22.36
N GLY A 201 2.71 -4.79 21.35
CA GLY A 201 2.89 -5.54 20.13
C GLY A 201 2.70 -7.06 20.25
N ARG A 202 2.21 -7.56 21.40
CA ARG A 202 2.18 -9.01 21.68
C ARG A 202 0.85 -9.69 21.36
N LEU A 203 -0.26 -8.97 21.44
CA LEU A 203 -1.61 -9.55 21.35
C LEU A 203 -2.43 -8.82 20.29
N PHE A 204 -3.27 -9.57 19.58
CA PHE A 204 -4.33 -8.99 18.77
C PHE A 204 -5.62 -8.97 19.57
N LEU A 205 -6.36 -7.87 19.47
CA LEU A 205 -7.76 -7.79 19.88
C LEU A 205 -8.61 -7.72 18.62
N CYS A 206 -9.57 -8.63 18.52
CA CYS A 206 -10.41 -8.77 17.34
C CYS A 206 -11.89 -8.87 17.76
N SER A 207 -12.79 -8.42 16.90
CA SER A 207 -14.19 -8.85 16.93
C SER A 207 -14.29 -10.26 16.38
N ALA A 208 -14.89 -11.20 17.10
CA ALA A 208 -14.95 -12.60 16.72
C ALA A 208 -16.39 -13.12 16.71
N TRP A 209 -16.83 -13.67 15.58
CA TRP A 209 -18.08 -14.43 15.50
C TRP A 209 -17.93 -15.76 16.27
N LYS A 210 -18.74 -15.93 17.31
CA LYS A 210 -18.91 -17.17 18.06
C LYS A 210 -20.38 -17.59 18.01
N LYS A 211 -20.70 -18.74 18.61
CA LYS A 211 -22.06 -19.32 18.56
C LYS A 211 -23.14 -18.38 19.10
N ASP A 212 -22.79 -17.55 20.08
CA ASP A 212 -23.69 -16.66 20.83
C ASP A 212 -23.61 -15.18 20.41
N GLY A 213 -22.80 -14.81 19.42
CA GLY A 213 -22.72 -13.44 18.92
C GLY A 213 -21.33 -13.01 18.47
N VAL A 214 -21.11 -11.70 18.40
CA VAL A 214 -19.80 -11.10 18.07
C VAL A 214 -19.16 -10.56 19.34
N HIS A 215 -18.11 -11.23 19.80
CA HIS A 215 -17.40 -10.90 21.05
C HIS A 215 -16.08 -10.18 20.74
N LEU A 216 -15.46 -9.58 21.76
CA LEU A 216 -14.06 -9.16 21.65
C LEU A 216 -13.15 -10.25 22.19
N VAL A 217 -12.22 -10.70 21.35
CA VAL A 217 -11.32 -11.82 21.63
C VAL A 217 -9.88 -11.33 21.56
N LEU A 218 -9.10 -11.69 22.57
CA LEU A 218 -7.66 -11.61 22.51
C LEU A 218 -7.11 -12.85 21.83
N PHE A 219 -6.23 -12.65 20.87
CA PHE A 219 -5.50 -13.67 20.16
C PHE A 219 -4.00 -13.47 20.37
N ASP A 220 -3.33 -14.52 20.86
CA ASP A 220 -1.88 -14.56 21.00
C ASP A 220 -1.29 -15.27 19.76
N PRO A 221 -0.64 -14.54 18.85
CA PRO A 221 -0.06 -15.12 17.63
C PRO A 221 1.11 -16.06 17.92
N ALA A 222 1.81 -15.91 19.06
CA ALA A 222 2.95 -16.77 19.39
C ALA A 222 2.49 -18.17 19.83
N THR A 223 1.32 -18.27 20.47
CA THR A 223 0.78 -19.54 20.98
C THR A 223 -0.42 -20.06 20.21
N GLY A 224 -1.01 -19.25 19.33
CA GLY A 224 -2.26 -19.54 18.63
C GLY A 224 -3.49 -19.58 19.54
N LYS A 225 -3.36 -19.15 20.81
CA LYS A 225 -4.44 -19.20 21.79
C LYS A 225 -5.36 -18.00 21.66
N GLU A 226 -6.65 -18.25 21.82
CA GLU A 226 -7.69 -17.22 21.89
C GLU A 226 -8.36 -17.20 23.27
N ARG A 227 -8.76 -16.02 23.74
CA ARG A 227 -9.65 -15.87 24.90
C ARG A 227 -10.66 -14.74 24.69
N ILE A 228 -11.92 -14.98 25.03
CA ILE A 228 -12.93 -13.92 25.07
C ILE A 228 -12.54 -12.95 26.18
N LEU A 229 -12.35 -11.69 25.81
CA LEU A 229 -12.03 -10.62 26.73
C LEU A 229 -13.29 -9.85 27.13
N VAL A 230 -14.16 -9.56 26.16
CA VAL A 230 -15.46 -8.93 26.40
C VAL A 230 -16.54 -9.75 25.72
N ARG A 231 -17.50 -10.25 26.52
CA ARG A 231 -18.63 -11.01 26.03
C ARG A 231 -19.77 -10.07 25.65
N ALA A 232 -20.26 -10.15 24.42
CA ALA A 232 -21.54 -9.56 24.03
C ALA A 232 -22.68 -10.18 24.84
N GLU A 233 -23.62 -9.36 25.31
CA GLU A 233 -24.89 -9.88 25.85
C GLU A 233 -25.78 -10.37 24.70
N GLU A 234 -26.85 -11.08 25.03
CA GLU A 234 -27.79 -11.61 24.04
C GLU A 234 -28.34 -10.47 23.15
N GLY A 235 -28.30 -10.69 21.83
CA GLY A 235 -28.74 -9.69 20.85
C GLY A 235 -27.75 -8.53 20.63
N GLN A 236 -26.57 -8.54 21.23
CA GLN A 236 -25.54 -7.52 21.02
C GLN A 236 -24.41 -8.03 20.10
N GLN A 237 -23.72 -7.09 19.46
CA GLN A 237 -22.50 -7.36 18.70
C GLN A 237 -21.43 -6.32 19.06
N LEU A 238 -20.18 -6.76 19.25
CA LEU A 238 -19.07 -5.89 19.60
C LEU A 238 -18.12 -5.73 18.40
N HIS A 239 -17.91 -4.49 17.97
CA HIS A 239 -17.17 -4.13 16.76
C HIS A 239 -16.07 -3.11 17.05
N ARG A 240 -15.10 -3.01 16.12
CA ARG A 240 -14.10 -1.93 16.06
C ARG A 240 -13.40 -1.65 17.40
N PRO A 241 -12.80 -2.68 18.03
CA PRO A 241 -12.04 -2.45 19.24
C PRO A 241 -10.81 -1.59 18.95
N ILE A 242 -10.43 -0.76 19.91
CA ILE A 242 -9.16 -0.04 19.95
C ILE A 242 -8.60 -0.06 21.38
N TRP A 243 -7.28 -0.14 21.50
CA TRP A 243 -6.57 -0.04 22.78
C TRP A 243 -6.39 1.42 23.19
N SER A 244 -6.39 1.70 24.49
CA SER A 244 -5.76 2.91 25.01
C SER A 244 -4.25 2.83 24.81
N ALA A 245 -3.59 3.98 24.69
CA ALA A 245 -2.14 4.04 24.43
C ALA A 245 -1.30 3.37 25.53
N ASP A 246 -1.79 3.35 26.76
CA ASP A 246 -1.15 2.69 27.92
C ASP A 246 -1.53 1.21 28.06
N GLY A 247 -2.42 0.68 27.20
CA GLY A 247 -2.86 -0.70 27.22
C GLY A 247 -3.72 -1.08 28.42
N ARG A 248 -4.27 -0.11 29.16
CA ARG A 248 -5.10 -0.36 30.36
C ARG A 248 -6.60 -0.36 30.08
N GLU A 249 -7.02 0.15 28.93
CA GLU A 249 -8.42 0.28 28.58
C GLU A 249 -8.67 -0.11 27.14
N LEU A 250 -9.91 -0.48 26.87
CA LEU A 250 -10.42 -0.70 25.53
C LEU A 250 -11.61 0.21 25.27
N PHE A 251 -11.67 0.71 24.05
CA PHE A 251 -12.87 1.32 23.50
C PHE A 251 -13.39 0.45 22.36
N TYR A 252 -14.69 0.31 22.27
CA TYR A 252 -15.31 -0.49 21.23
C TYR A 252 -16.74 -0.04 20.94
N GLU A 253 -17.23 -0.44 19.78
CA GLU A 253 -18.61 -0.19 19.39
C GLU A 253 -19.50 -1.36 19.81
N ARG A 254 -20.51 -1.09 20.64
CA ARG A 254 -21.62 -2.01 20.89
C ARG A 254 -22.74 -1.70 19.92
N VAL A 255 -23.17 -2.72 19.19
CA VAL A 255 -24.25 -2.66 18.21
C VAL A 255 -25.39 -3.54 18.69
N ILE A 256 -26.59 -2.97 18.79
CA ILE A 256 -27.84 -3.69 19.07
C ILE A 256 -28.69 -3.64 17.80
N PRO A 257 -28.81 -4.74 17.04
CA PRO A 257 -29.69 -4.80 15.88
C PRO A 257 -31.14 -4.53 16.28
N GLN A 258 -31.83 -3.71 15.51
CA GLN A 258 -33.26 -3.43 15.70
C GLN A 258 -34.04 -3.89 14.46
N LYS A 259 -35.21 -4.48 14.67
CA LYS A 259 -36.03 -5.01 13.57
C LYS A 259 -36.72 -3.85 12.86
N GLY A 260 -36.37 -3.62 11.59
CA GLY A 260 -36.99 -2.58 10.77
C GLY A 260 -36.47 -1.16 11.02
N GLU A 261 -35.43 -1.03 11.84
CA GLU A 261 -34.79 0.25 12.18
C GLU A 261 -33.27 0.16 12.04
N TRP A 262 -32.60 1.31 12.03
CA TRP A 262 -31.15 1.36 12.07
C TRP A 262 -30.63 0.79 13.41
N PRO A 263 -29.52 0.05 13.41
CA PRO A 263 -29.00 -0.53 14.65
C PRO A 263 -28.54 0.57 15.60
N LEU A 264 -28.83 0.41 16.89
CA LEU A 264 -28.31 1.30 17.93
C LEU A 264 -26.82 1.04 18.13
N ARG A 265 -26.01 2.09 18.02
CA ARG A 265 -24.55 2.05 18.17
C ARG A 265 -24.15 2.87 19.39
N THR A 266 -23.36 2.29 20.28
CA THR A 266 -22.83 2.97 21.47
C THR A 266 -21.34 2.70 21.60
N ILE A 267 -20.55 3.75 21.84
CA ILE A 267 -19.15 3.57 22.20
C ILE A 267 -19.08 3.18 23.67
N MET A 268 -18.47 2.03 23.92
CA MET A 268 -18.28 1.46 25.23
C MET A 268 -16.80 1.57 25.62
N ARG A 269 -16.55 1.61 26.93
CA ARG A 269 -15.22 1.53 27.53
C ARG A 269 -15.18 0.32 28.45
N ALA A 270 -14.14 -0.49 28.34
CA ALA A 270 -13.87 -1.59 29.26
C ALA A 270 -12.45 -1.48 29.84
N PRO A 271 -12.29 -1.47 31.17
CA PRO A 271 -10.96 -1.57 31.75
C PRO A 271 -10.39 -2.96 31.52
N LEU A 272 -9.14 -3.03 31.10
CA LEU A 272 -8.34 -4.25 31.14
C LEU A 272 -7.92 -4.41 32.60
N ARG A 273 -8.71 -5.17 33.36
CA ARG A 273 -8.26 -5.55 34.70
C ARG A 273 -6.96 -6.33 34.54
N ASP A 274 -5.98 -6.01 35.37
CA ASP A 274 -4.80 -6.84 35.61
C ASP A 274 -5.31 -8.19 36.10
N ASN A 275 -5.66 -9.08 35.17
CA ASN A 275 -5.83 -10.48 35.45
C ASN A 275 -4.40 -10.99 35.66
N ALA A 276 -3.98 -10.93 36.92
CA ALA A 276 -2.77 -11.48 37.49
C ALA A 276 -2.42 -12.89 36.95
#